data_AF-A0A5Z1DYK8-F1
#
_entry.id   AF-A0A5Z1DYK8-F1
#
_cell.length_a   1.000
_cell.length_b   1.000
_cell.length_c   1.000
_cell.angle_alpha   90.00
_cell.angle_beta   90.00
_cell.angle_gamma   90.00
#
_symmetry.space_group_name_H-M   'P 1'
#
loop_
_entity.id
_entity.type
_entity.pdbx_description
1 polymer ?
#
loop_
_entity_poly.entity_id
_entity_poly.type
_entity_poly.pdbx_seq_one_letter_code
_entity_poly.pdbx_strand_id
1 'polypeptide(L)' 'MIYILEFFKGASLALMLFGALFFFFKFISYFYLVLGFIFSLLLFLVFMLFIENYELKNQKK' A
#
# COMPACT_ATOMS: atom_id res chain seq x y z
N MET A 1 -17.06 5.88 -2.38
CA MET A 1 -15.88 6.20 -1.53
C MET A 1 -15.09 4.94 -1.18
N ILE A 2 -15.74 3.86 -0.70
CA ILE A 2 -15.10 2.55 -0.46
C ILE A 2 -14.33 2.04 -1.69
N TYR A 3 -14.95 2.03 -2.88
CA TYR A 3 -14.32 1.53 -4.11
C TYR A 3 -12.98 2.21 -4.46
N ILE A 4 -12.84 3.50 -4.13
CA ILE A 4 -11.60 4.25 -4.38
C ILE A 4 -10.52 3.80 -3.37
N LEU A 5 -10.89 3.61 -2.10
CA LEU A 5 -9.96 3.13 -1.07
C LEU A 5 -9.52 1.68 -1.34
N GLU A 6 -10.42 0.82 -1.80
CA GLU A 6 -10.09 -0.56 -2.22
C GLU A 6 -9.16 -0.58 -3.43
N PHE A 7 -9.38 0.31 -4.41
CA PHE A 7 -8.46 0.49 -5.53
C PHE A 7 -7.07 0.88 -5.05
N PHE A 8 -6.97 1.86 -4.13
CA PHE A 8 -5.67 2.28 -3.59
C PHE A 8 -5.00 1.22 -2.72
N LYS A 9 -5.77 0.40 -1.99
CA LYS A 9 -5.28 -0.79 -1.31
C LYS A 9 -4.65 -1.78 -2.32
N GLY A 10 -5.29 -2.03 -3.45
CA GLY A 10 -4.71 -2.83 -4.53
C GLY A 10 -3.46 -2.20 -5.15
N ALA A 11 -3.52 -0.90 -5.45
CA ALA A 11 -2.41 -0.16 -6.06
C ALA A 11 -1.17 -0.12 -5.17
N SER A 12 -1.33 -0.03 -3.84
CA SER A 12 -0.21 -0.06 -2.89
C SER A 12 0.48 -1.43 -2.85
N LEU A 13 -0.25 -2.54 -2.98
CA LEU A 13 0.35 -3.87 -3.15
C LEU A 13 1.10 -4.01 -4.49
N ALA A 14 0.52 -3.48 -5.57
CA ALA A 14 1.20 -3.46 -6.86
C ALA A 14 2.50 -2.63 -6.80
N LEU A 15 2.46 -1.46 -6.15
CA LEU A 15 3.64 -0.63 -5.88
C LEU A 15 4.70 -1.36 -5.05
N MET A 16 4.28 -2.17 -4.09
CA MET A 16 5.20 -3.00 -3.29
C MET A 16 6.02 -3.94 -4.18
N LEU A 17 5.37 -4.62 -5.13
CA LEU A 17 6.05 -5.52 -6.07
C LEU A 17 6.85 -4.76 -7.13
N PHE A 18 6.18 -3.93 -7.93
CA PHE A 18 6.80 -3.29 -9.09
C PHE A 18 7.76 -2.16 -8.70
N GLY A 19 7.42 -1.38 -7.68
CA GLY A 19 8.27 -0.30 -7.18
C GLY A 19 9.54 -0.82 -6.53
N ALA A 20 9.43 -1.82 -5.63
CA ALA A 20 10.61 -2.40 -4.99
C ALA A 20 11.53 -3.09 -6.00
N LEU A 21 10.96 -3.83 -6.97
CA LEU A 21 11.75 -4.45 -8.04
C LEU A 21 12.43 -3.39 -8.94
N PHE A 22 11.72 -2.32 -9.32
CA PHE A 22 12.31 -1.24 -10.10
C PHE A 22 13.50 -0.60 -9.40
N PHE A 23 13.36 -0.26 -8.11
CA PHE A 23 14.45 0.29 -7.32
C PHE A 23 15.61 -0.70 -7.13
N PHE A 24 15.31 -1.99 -6.93
CA PHE A 24 16.31 -3.03 -6.85
C PHE A 24 17.12 -3.14 -8.14
N PHE A 25 16.48 -3.23 -9.31
CA PHE A 25 17.20 -3.33 -10.58
C PHE A 25 17.97 -2.05 -10.93
N LYS A 26 17.46 -0.87 -10.55
CA LYS A 26 18.10 0.41 -10.82
C LYS A 26 19.39 0.62 -10.00
N PHE A 27 19.37 0.24 -8.72
CA PHE A 27 20.48 0.50 -7.80
C PHE A 27 21.28 -0.76 -7.43
N ILE A 28 20.83 -1.95 -7.89
CA ILE A 28 21.43 -3.28 -7.63
C ILE A 28 21.72 -3.46 -6.14
N SER A 29 20.76 -3.07 -5.30
CA SER A 29 20.95 -3.07 -3.85
C SER A 29 19.69 -3.52 -3.13
N TYR A 30 19.88 -4.52 -2.28
CA TYR A 30 18.84 -5.09 -1.42
C TYR A 30 18.28 -4.06 -0.43
N PHE A 31 19.06 -3.05 -0.06
CA PHE A 31 18.59 -1.99 0.83
C PHE A 31 17.42 -1.22 0.22
N TYR A 32 17.48 -0.91 -1.08
CA TYR A 32 16.40 -0.22 -1.78
C TYR A 32 15.18 -1.13 -2.00
N LEU A 33 15.38 -2.44 -2.13
CA LEU A 33 14.29 -3.42 -2.18
C LEU A 33 13.51 -3.41 -0.86
N VAL A 34 14.21 -3.49 0.27
CA VAL A 34 13.60 -3.46 1.61
C VAL A 34 12.90 -2.12 1.87
N LEU A 35 13.53 -0.99 1.53
CA LEU A 35 12.89 0.32 1.64
C LEU A 35 11.61 0.41 0.81
N GLY A 36 11.65 -0.02 -0.46
CA GLY A 36 10.47 -0.04 -1.32
C GLY A 36 9.33 -0.89 -0.73
N PHE A 37 9.66 -2.03 -0.13
CA PHE A 37 8.71 -2.88 0.59
C PHE A 37 8.12 -2.17 1.81
N ILE A 38 8.94 -1.58 2.67
CA ILE A 38 8.49 -0.90 3.90
C ILE A 38 7.54 0.25 3.57
N PHE A 39 7.89 1.12 2.62
CA PHE A 39 7.04 2.25 2.25
C PHE A 39 5.70 1.81 1.67
N SER A 40 5.70 0.81 0.80
CA SER A 40 4.47 0.30 0.18
C SER A 40 3.57 -0.43 1.17
N LEU A 41 4.18 -1.17 2.11
CA LEU A 41 3.45 -1.84 3.18
C LEU A 41 2.79 -0.85 4.14
N LEU A 42 3.49 0.24 4.48
CA LEU A 42 2.93 1.31 5.29
C LEU A 42 1.74 1.99 4.58
N LEU A 43 1.86 2.22 3.27
CA LEU A 43 0.78 2.76 2.45
C LEU A 43 -0.44 1.82 2.41
N PHE A 44 -0.23 0.52 2.26
CA PHE A 44 -1.29 -0.49 2.31
C PHE A 44 -2.01 -0.48 3.66
N LEU A 45 -1.26 -0.40 4.76
CA LEU A 45 -1.81 -0.39 6.11
C LEU A 45 -2.68 0.85 6.36
N VAL A 46 -2.24 2.02 5.88
CA VAL A 46 -3.03 3.26 5.93
C VAL A 46 -4.37 3.09 5.20
N PHE A 47 -4.38 2.53 3.98
CA PHE A 47 -5.62 2.31 3.24
C PHE A 47 -6.54 1.29 3.91
N MET A 48 -5.99 0.21 4.49
CA MET A 48 -6.77 -0.74 5.29
C MET A 48 -7.47 -0.07 6.47
N LEU A 49 -6.73 0.73 7.26
CA LEU A 49 -7.30 1.45 8.40
C LEU A 49 -8.40 2.43 7.97
N PHE A 50 -8.24 3.11 6.83
CA PHE A 50 -9.28 3.99 6.30
C PHE A 50 -10.54 3.23 5.89
N ILE A 51 -10.40 2.05 5.28
CA ILE A 51 -11.54 1.20 4.91
C ILE A 51 -12.28 0.74 6.17
N GLU A 52 -11.57 0.16 7.14
CA GLU A 52 -12.16 -0.32 8.39
C GLU A 52 -12.86 0.81 9.15
N ASN A 53 -12.22 1.98 9.27
CA ASN A 53 -12.84 3.13 9.93
C ASN A 53 -14.09 3.64 9.20
N TYR A 54 -14.09 3.60 7.86
CA TYR A 54 -15.27 3.96 7.08
C TYR A 54 -16.42 2.98 7.29
N GLU A 55 -16.14 1.68 7.31
CA GLU A 55 -17.14 0.64 7.58
C GLU A 55 -17.74 0.77 8.98
N LEU A 56 -16.89 0.97 10.01
CA LEU A 56 -17.33 1.21 11.38
C LEU A 56 -18.23 2.45 11.51
N LYS A 57 -17.91 3.51 10.78
CA LYS A 57 -18.74 4.73 10.74
C LYS A 57 -20.10 4.48 10.08
N ASN A 58 -20.15 3.64 9.05
CA ASN A 58 -21.40 3.28 8.38
C ASN A 58 -22.28 2.34 9.22
N GLN A 59 -21.69 1.48 10.06
CA GLN A 59 -22.45 0.61 10.96
C GLN A 59 -23.06 1.35 12.16
N LYS A 60 -22.49 2.50 12.55
CA LYS A 60 -22.99 3.35 13.66
C LYS A 60 -23.98 4.44 13.21
N LYS A 61 -24.36 4.46 11.93
CA LYS A 61 -25.40 5.34 11.37
C LYS A 61 -26.69 4.55 11.20
#